data_AF-A0AAN6ZQL2-F1
#
_entry.id   AF-A0AAN6ZQL2-F1
#
_cell.length_a   1.000
_cell.length_b   1.000
_cell.length_c   1.000
_cell.angle_alpha   90.00
_cell.angle_beta   90.00
_cell.angle_gamma   90.00
#
_symmetry.space_group_name_H-M   'P 1'
#
loop_
_entity.id
_entity.type
_entity.pdbx_description
1 polymer ?
#
loop_
_entity_poly.entity_id
_entity_poly.type
_entity_poly.pdbx_seq_one_letter_code
_entity_poly.pdbx_strand_id
1 'polypeptide(L)'
;MYGAAYGVIADIATIDERGSFVGVLLLMTDFATSLGPVIGGGLTQGFGWRAIFWFLVIFTGTHFIVMILFFPETQRKIVGNGSVQPNGWVYQTVFSLLRKTKRRRAAKGLSPQEGEAGQALEKPRLRFPNPLACLPVLANRGSLLVILITAINYAVKAALQTSLDAQCVDIYGLNYIQAGLVYLPSGVGGGFGSYGAGKFVDWNYRRTVERLSKTQGEKYDKKSPDFPLEKTRLRGVYVLSATTVLGIIGYGLALKFRWHIAVMLIMQLLTGTATAATFTLCGTLLTDLNMNRSATAQAASNLVRCLSAGGAVAILQPMIENVGPAGCFAIYASIIFLGIPLAWVLQRYGVAWRKGQELAA
;
A
#
# COMPACT_ATOMS: atom_id res chain seq x y z
N MET A 1 1.74 5.46 -7.56
CA MET A 1 1.00 6.24 -6.55
C MET A 1 1.35 5.86 -5.10
N TYR A 2 1.42 4.56 -4.74
CA TYR A 2 1.75 4.12 -3.37
C TYR A 2 3.03 4.76 -2.78
N GLY A 3 4.15 4.80 -3.52
CA GLY A 3 5.41 5.35 -2.99
C GLY A 3 5.33 6.80 -2.49
N ALA A 4 4.60 7.66 -3.19
CA ALA A 4 4.39 9.05 -2.78
C ALA A 4 3.49 9.14 -1.54
N ALA A 5 2.38 8.38 -1.51
CA ALA A 5 1.47 8.36 -0.37
C ALA A 5 2.15 7.85 0.91
N TYR A 6 2.95 6.78 0.82
CA TYR A 6 3.75 6.29 1.96
C TYR A 6 4.86 7.27 2.37
N GLY A 7 5.45 8.00 1.43
CA GLY A 7 6.40 9.08 1.72
C GLY A 7 5.76 10.18 2.55
N VAL A 8 4.57 10.64 2.14
CA VAL A 8 3.78 11.63 2.90
C VAL A 8 3.41 11.08 4.28
N ILE A 9 2.95 9.83 4.38
CA ILE A 9 2.63 9.19 5.68
C ILE A 9 3.87 9.13 6.58
N ALA A 10 5.05 8.79 6.04
CA ALA A 10 6.29 8.78 6.80
C ALA A 10 6.69 10.19 7.29
N ASP A 11 6.37 11.21 6.51
CA ASP A 11 6.62 12.62 6.84
C ASP A 11 5.59 13.23 7.80
N ILE A 12 4.39 12.68 7.97
CA ILE A 12 3.37 13.23 8.89
C ILE A 12 3.13 12.37 10.13
N ALA A 13 3.26 11.04 10.01
CA ALA A 13 2.85 10.10 11.05
C ALA A 13 4.00 9.68 11.96
N THR A 14 3.72 9.66 13.26
CA THR A 14 4.60 9.07 14.27
C THR A 14 4.61 7.54 14.15
N ILE A 15 5.66 6.87 14.64
CA ILE A 15 5.81 5.40 14.55
C ILE A 15 4.63 4.67 15.26
N ASP A 16 4.03 5.30 16.27
CA ASP A 16 2.93 4.75 17.07
C ASP A 16 1.56 4.73 16.36
N GLU A 17 1.35 5.63 15.40
CA GLU A 17 0.06 5.80 14.70
C GLU A 17 0.15 5.46 13.21
N ARG A 18 1.36 5.12 12.74
CA ARG A 18 1.67 4.86 11.33
C ARG A 18 0.82 3.72 10.76
N GLY A 19 0.56 2.67 11.53
CA GLY A 19 -0.28 1.56 11.10
C GLY A 19 -1.69 2.03 10.74
N SER A 20 -2.29 2.90 11.55
CA SER A 20 -3.61 3.47 11.30
C SER A 20 -3.66 4.30 10.02
N PHE A 21 -2.67 5.16 9.76
CA PHE A 21 -2.62 5.94 8.52
C PHE A 21 -2.46 5.06 7.28
N VAL A 22 -1.57 4.06 7.35
CA VAL A 22 -1.39 3.08 6.28
C VAL A 22 -2.67 2.28 6.06
N GLY A 23 -3.36 1.87 7.13
CA GLY A 23 -4.64 1.18 7.07
C GLY A 23 -5.74 2.00 6.38
N VAL A 24 -5.84 3.31 6.67
CA VAL A 24 -6.80 4.21 5.99
C VAL A 24 -6.43 4.41 4.51
N LEU A 25 -5.15 4.53 4.18
CA LEU A 25 -4.70 4.63 2.79
C LEU A 25 -5.10 3.38 1.99
N LEU A 26 -4.85 2.20 2.55
CA LEU A 26 -5.19 0.93 1.91
C LEU A 26 -6.70 0.70 1.86
N LEU A 27 -7.45 1.13 2.88
CA LEU A 27 -8.91 1.16 2.88
C LEU A 27 -9.44 1.85 1.62
N MET A 28 -9.03 3.11 1.41
CA MET A 28 -9.49 3.88 0.25
C MET A 28 -9.05 3.25 -1.08
N THR A 29 -7.87 2.65 -1.10
CA THR A 29 -7.34 2.04 -2.32
C THR A 29 -8.09 0.76 -2.70
N ASP A 30 -8.39 -0.12 -1.74
CA ASP A 30 -9.13 -1.35 -2.03
C ASP A 30 -10.58 -1.05 -2.45
N PHE A 31 -11.23 -0.06 -1.84
CA PHE A 31 -12.55 0.43 -2.30
C PHE A 31 -12.50 1.00 -3.72
N ALA A 32 -11.46 1.78 -4.05
CA ALA A 32 -11.31 2.30 -5.41
C ALA A 32 -11.13 1.17 -6.44
N THR A 33 -10.37 0.12 -6.11
CA THR A 33 -10.15 -1.02 -7.02
C THR A 33 -11.41 -1.86 -7.26
N SER A 34 -12.35 -1.91 -6.31
CA SER A 34 -13.62 -2.63 -6.51
C SER A 34 -14.69 -1.78 -7.21
N LEU A 35 -14.68 -0.46 -7.02
CA LEU A 35 -15.60 0.45 -7.72
C LEU A 35 -15.27 0.58 -9.21
N GLY A 36 -14.00 0.49 -9.59
CA GLY A 36 -13.54 0.58 -10.97
C GLY A 36 -14.30 -0.37 -11.93
N PRO A 37 -14.31 -1.69 -11.69
CA PRO A 37 -15.07 -2.64 -12.50
C PRO A 37 -16.58 -2.41 -12.51
N VAL A 38 -17.19 -1.93 -11.41
CA VAL A 38 -18.62 -1.63 -11.35
C VAL A 38 -18.97 -0.46 -12.28
N ILE A 39 -18.21 0.63 -12.20
CA ILE A 39 -18.37 1.80 -13.07
C ILE A 39 -18.06 1.41 -14.53
N GLY A 40 -16.99 0.65 -14.75
CA GLY A 40 -16.57 0.16 -16.06
C GLY A 40 -17.62 -0.73 -16.74
N GLY A 41 -18.21 -1.66 -15.98
CA GLY A 41 -19.31 -2.52 -16.44
C GLY A 41 -20.55 -1.72 -16.80
N GLY A 42 -20.95 -0.75 -15.97
CA GLY A 42 -22.08 0.14 -16.24
C GLY A 42 -21.87 1.03 -17.48
N LEU A 43 -20.68 1.63 -17.62
CA LEU A 43 -20.33 2.42 -18.80
C LEU A 43 -20.30 1.58 -20.08
N THR A 44 -19.77 0.36 -20.01
CA THR A 44 -19.70 -0.55 -21.16
C THR A 44 -21.08 -0.98 -21.62
N GLN A 45 -21.99 -1.30 -20.68
CA GLN A 45 -23.34 -1.70 -20.99
C GLN A 45 -24.19 -0.56 -21.57
N GLY A 46 -24.02 0.68 -21.09
CA GLY A 46 -24.81 1.83 -21.54
C GLY A 46 -24.27 2.55 -22.77
N PHE A 47 -22.95 2.75 -22.85
CA PHE A 47 -22.30 3.64 -23.82
C PHE A 47 -21.16 2.96 -24.60
N GLY A 48 -20.94 1.67 -24.39
CA GLY A 48 -19.86 0.89 -25.01
C GLY A 48 -18.50 1.09 -24.35
N TRP A 49 -17.53 0.24 -24.71
CA TRP A 49 -16.21 0.18 -24.07
C TRP A 49 -15.41 1.50 -24.20
N ARG A 50 -15.64 2.29 -25.26
CA ARG A 50 -14.95 3.57 -25.49
C ARG A 50 -15.27 4.61 -24.42
N ALA A 51 -16.44 4.53 -23.79
CA ALA A 51 -16.87 5.45 -22.74
C ALA A 51 -15.97 5.37 -21.50
N ILE A 52 -15.34 4.22 -21.24
CA ILE A 52 -14.37 4.04 -20.15
C ILE A 52 -13.21 5.04 -20.31
N PHE A 53 -12.65 5.16 -21.52
CA PHE A 53 -11.51 6.05 -21.77
C PHE A 53 -11.89 7.51 -21.59
N TRP A 54 -13.05 7.94 -22.11
CA TRP A 54 -13.54 9.31 -21.94
C TRP A 54 -13.81 9.65 -20.48
N PHE A 55 -14.44 8.73 -19.73
CA PHE A 55 -14.67 8.90 -18.30
C PHE A 55 -13.36 9.05 -17.53
N LEU A 56 -12.36 8.19 -17.80
CA LEU A 56 -11.05 8.26 -17.15
C LEU A 56 -10.33 9.57 -17.45
N VAL A 57 -10.37 10.06 -18.69
CA VAL A 57 -9.76 11.34 -19.08
C VAL A 57 -10.39 12.51 -18.32
N ILE A 58 -11.72 12.57 -18.28
CA ILE A 58 -12.44 13.66 -17.57
C ILE A 58 -12.15 13.60 -16.07
N PHE A 59 -12.25 12.41 -15.47
CA PHE A 59 -12.06 12.21 -14.04
C PHE A 59 -10.63 12.53 -13.58
N THR A 60 -9.63 12.02 -14.30
CA THR A 60 -8.21 12.27 -13.99
C THR A 60 -7.79 13.71 -14.29
N GLY A 61 -8.28 14.31 -15.39
CA GLY A 61 -8.06 15.71 -15.73
C GLY A 61 -8.62 16.65 -14.66
N THR A 62 -9.83 16.38 -14.18
CA THR A 62 -10.45 17.16 -13.08
C THR A 62 -9.64 17.04 -11.79
N HIS A 63 -9.20 15.82 -11.41
CA HIS A 63 -8.34 15.62 -10.25
C HIS A 63 -7.00 16.34 -10.36
N PHE A 64 -6.39 16.33 -11.55
CA PHE A 64 -5.14 17.04 -11.80
C PHE A 64 -5.29 18.56 -11.61
N ILE A 65 -6.39 19.14 -12.12
CA ILE A 65 -6.72 20.56 -11.90
C ILE A 65 -6.87 20.86 -10.40
N VAL A 66 -7.61 20.03 -9.65
CA VAL A 66 -7.78 20.19 -8.21
C VAL A 66 -6.43 20.15 -7.48
N MET A 67 -5.54 19.21 -7.84
CA MET A 67 -4.20 19.12 -7.23
C MET A 67 -3.38 20.39 -7.49
N ILE A 68 -3.38 20.93 -8.71
CA ILE A 68 -2.68 22.18 -9.04
C ILE A 68 -3.20 23.37 -8.21
N LEU A 69 -4.52 23.42 -7.99
CA LEU A 69 -5.16 24.52 -7.30
C LEU A 69 -4.98 24.46 -5.78
N PHE A 70 -5.01 23.27 -5.18
CA PHE A 70 -5.17 23.12 -3.73
C PHE A 70 -4.06 22.36 -3.00
N PHE A 71 -3.23 21.54 -3.67
CA PHE A 71 -2.22 20.72 -2.97
C PHE A 71 -0.93 21.53 -2.69
N PRO A 72 -0.59 21.82 -1.43
CA PRO A 72 0.69 22.44 -1.08
C PRO A 72 1.83 21.43 -1.09
N GLU A 73 3.05 21.92 -1.26
CA GLU A 73 4.27 21.12 -1.10
C GLU A 73 4.36 20.55 0.33
N THR A 74 4.57 19.25 0.45
CA THR A 74 4.60 18.53 1.74
C THR A 74 6.00 18.09 2.15
N GLN A 75 6.99 18.17 1.26
CA GLN A 75 8.33 17.67 1.53
C GLN A 75 9.01 18.45 2.67
N ARG A 76 9.34 17.77 3.77
CA ARG A 76 10.00 18.37 4.97
C ARG A 76 11.30 19.11 4.65
N LYS A 77 12.05 18.67 3.64
CA LYS A 77 13.29 19.33 3.20
C LYS A 77 13.06 20.72 2.59
N ILE A 78 11.87 20.96 2.02
CA ILE A 78 11.54 22.20 1.30
C ILE A 78 10.77 23.16 2.22
N VAL A 79 9.89 22.62 3.07
CA VAL A 79 8.90 23.42 3.83
C VAL A 79 9.08 23.30 5.36
N GLY A 80 10.04 22.48 5.82
CA GLY A 80 10.20 22.17 7.25
C GLY A 80 8.96 21.47 7.81
N ASN A 81 8.40 22.01 8.90
CA ASN A 81 7.11 21.58 9.47
C ASN A 81 5.91 22.37 8.89
N GLY A 82 6.04 22.94 7.69
CA GLY A 82 5.07 23.90 7.14
C GLY A 82 5.30 25.35 7.60
N SER A 83 6.35 25.59 8.40
CA SER A 83 6.69 26.90 8.97
C SER A 83 7.48 27.80 8.01
N VAL A 84 8.13 27.24 6.99
CA VAL A 84 8.95 27.98 6.03
C VAL A 84 8.23 27.98 4.68
N GLN A 85 8.03 29.15 4.07
CA GLN A 85 7.41 29.22 2.74
C GLN A 85 8.37 28.69 1.67
N PRO A 86 7.92 27.78 0.78
CA PRO A 86 8.77 27.23 -0.27
C PRO A 86 9.16 28.32 -1.28
N ASN A 87 10.44 28.41 -1.63
CA ASN A 87 10.97 29.38 -2.58
C ASN A 87 11.00 28.80 -4.01
N GLY A 88 10.09 29.25 -4.88
CA GLY A 88 10.04 28.90 -6.31
C GLY A 88 8.60 28.76 -6.83
N TRP A 89 8.36 29.09 -8.10
CA TRP A 89 7.02 29.06 -8.71
C TRP A 89 6.43 27.63 -8.79
N VAL A 90 7.30 26.63 -9.01
CA VAL A 90 6.91 25.20 -9.09
C VAL A 90 6.44 24.63 -7.74
N TYR A 91 6.95 25.16 -6.64
CA TYR A 91 6.67 24.65 -5.28
C TYR A 91 5.57 25.45 -4.56
N GLN A 92 4.98 26.44 -5.24
CA GLN A 92 3.91 27.28 -4.70
C GLN A 92 2.59 26.92 -5.38
N THR A 93 1.60 26.49 -4.61
CA THR A 93 0.25 26.25 -5.10
C THR A 93 -0.36 27.54 -5.64
N VAL A 94 -1.22 27.48 -6.65
CA VAL A 94 -1.91 28.66 -7.22
C VAL A 94 -2.67 29.42 -6.13
N PHE A 95 -3.29 28.72 -5.19
CA PHE A 95 -3.94 29.33 -4.03
C PHE A 95 -2.96 30.08 -3.09
N SER A 96 -1.75 29.55 -2.90
CA SER A 96 -0.70 30.22 -2.10
C SER A 96 -0.20 31.50 -2.78
N LEU A 97 -0.10 31.50 -4.12
CA LEU A 97 0.26 32.66 -4.92
C LEU A 97 -0.82 33.75 -4.83
N LEU A 98 -2.09 33.40 -4.99
CA LEU A 98 -3.22 34.32 -4.84
C LEU A 98 -3.27 34.94 -3.44
N ARG A 99 -3.02 34.13 -2.39
CA ARG A 99 -2.98 34.62 -1.00
C ARG A 99 -1.79 35.54 -0.76
N LYS A 100 -0.62 35.28 -1.37
CA LYS A 100 0.58 36.15 -1.33
C LYS A 100 0.34 37.48 -2.02
N THR A 101 -0.35 37.50 -3.16
CA THR A 101 -0.74 38.73 -3.87
C THR A 101 -1.75 39.54 -3.05
N LYS A 102 -2.70 38.88 -2.39
CA LYS A 102 -3.67 39.53 -1.50
C LYS A 102 -3.03 40.08 -0.20
N ARG A 103 -2.08 39.33 0.40
CA ARG A 103 -1.30 39.78 1.58
C ARG A 103 -0.33 40.91 1.23
N ARG A 104 0.31 40.89 0.06
CA ARG A 104 1.14 42.01 -0.45
C ARG A 104 0.30 43.25 -0.77
N ARG A 105 -0.93 43.09 -1.27
CA ARG A 105 -1.89 44.19 -1.44
C ARG A 105 -2.37 44.75 -0.09
N ALA A 106 -2.59 43.89 0.92
CA ALA A 106 -2.98 44.31 2.27
C ALA A 106 -1.81 44.94 3.08
N ALA A 107 -0.57 44.45 2.88
CA ALA A 107 0.63 44.98 3.52
C ALA A 107 1.18 46.25 2.88
N LYS A 108 0.60 46.71 1.75
CA LYS A 108 0.97 47.99 1.10
C LYS A 108 0.53 49.24 1.89
N GLY A 109 -0.07 49.07 3.07
CA GLY A 109 -0.49 50.14 3.99
C GLY A 109 0.18 50.13 5.37
N LEU A 110 1.13 49.21 5.65
CA LEU A 110 1.90 49.23 6.89
C LEU A 110 3.40 49.13 6.58
N SER A 111 4.21 49.96 7.24
CA SER A 111 5.66 50.05 7.08
C SER A 111 6.35 48.70 7.32
N PRO A 112 7.49 48.41 6.66
CA PRO A 112 8.20 47.15 6.85
C PRO A 112 8.86 47.12 8.23
N GLN A 113 8.31 46.35 9.18
CA GLN A 113 9.08 45.90 10.33
C GLN A 113 9.89 44.67 9.93
N GLU A 114 11.20 44.81 10.02
CA GLU A 114 12.20 43.76 9.91
C GLU A 114 11.92 42.69 10.96
N GLY A 115 11.47 41.52 10.51
CA GLY A 115 11.12 40.40 11.38
C GLY A 115 11.39 39.09 10.66
N GLU A 116 12.50 38.47 11.03
CA GLU A 116 12.88 37.07 10.78
C GLU A 116 13.02 36.67 9.30
N ALA A 117 14.24 36.88 8.78
CA ALA A 117 14.77 36.07 7.70
C ALA A 117 14.86 34.60 8.16
N GLY A 118 13.73 33.90 8.11
CA GLY A 118 13.66 32.46 8.31
C GLY A 118 14.60 31.79 7.31
N GLN A 119 15.63 31.14 7.85
CA GLN A 119 16.67 30.43 7.11
C GLN A 119 16.08 29.64 5.94
N ALA A 120 16.44 30.01 4.72
CA ALA A 120 16.05 29.29 3.53
C ALA A 120 16.70 27.90 3.58
N LEU A 121 15.91 26.86 3.87
CA LEU A 121 16.35 25.48 3.75
C LEU A 121 16.80 25.23 2.30
N GLU A 122 17.96 24.59 2.14
CA GLU A 122 18.67 24.43 0.87
C GLU A 122 17.75 24.03 -0.29
N LYS A 123 17.93 24.68 -1.45
CA LYS A 123 17.27 24.27 -2.69
C LYS A 123 17.57 22.79 -2.94
N PRO A 124 16.56 21.90 -3.08
CA PRO A 124 16.82 20.54 -3.49
C PRO A 124 17.47 20.60 -4.87
N ARG A 125 18.74 20.18 -4.95
CA ARG A 125 19.41 20.00 -6.25
C ARG A 125 18.56 19.04 -7.05
N LEU A 126 18.11 19.46 -8.24
CA LEU A 126 17.44 18.60 -9.21
C LEU A 126 18.41 17.49 -9.60
N ARG A 127 18.39 16.39 -8.86
CA ARG A 127 19.14 15.19 -9.18
C ARG A 127 18.29 14.42 -10.16
N PHE A 128 18.87 14.06 -11.30
CA PHE A 128 18.19 13.20 -12.27
C PHE A 128 17.66 11.97 -11.53
N PRO A 129 16.35 11.67 -11.58
CA PRO A 129 15.80 10.55 -10.83
C PRO A 129 16.42 9.27 -11.38
N ASN A 130 17.31 8.65 -10.60
CA ASN A 130 17.90 7.37 -10.96
C ASN A 130 16.89 6.28 -10.60
N PRO A 131 16.19 5.66 -11.57
CA PRO A 131 15.17 4.64 -11.30
C PRO A 131 15.76 3.41 -10.60
N LEU A 132 17.06 3.16 -10.75
CA LEU A 132 17.77 2.04 -10.13
C LEU A 132 18.25 2.35 -8.71
N ALA A 133 18.07 3.59 -8.21
CA ALA A 133 18.45 3.96 -6.84
C ALA A 133 17.63 3.22 -5.75
N CYS A 134 16.57 2.52 -6.13
CA CYS A 134 15.79 1.67 -5.23
C CYS A 134 16.37 0.25 -5.08
N LEU A 135 17.19 -0.22 -6.04
CA LEU A 135 17.77 -1.56 -6.01
C LEU A 135 18.68 -1.83 -4.80
N PRO A 136 19.49 -0.88 -4.30
CA PRO A 136 20.27 -1.10 -3.09
C PRO A 136 19.45 -1.41 -1.84
N VAL A 137 18.15 -1.08 -1.81
CA VAL A 137 17.26 -1.48 -0.70
C VAL A 137 17.07 -3.00 -0.67
N LEU A 138 17.10 -3.66 -1.85
CA LEU A 138 16.99 -5.12 -1.97
C LEU A 138 18.23 -5.84 -1.41
N ALA A 139 19.37 -5.17 -1.29
CA ALA A 139 20.56 -5.75 -0.67
C ALA A 139 20.39 -5.92 0.86
N ASN A 140 19.47 -5.18 1.48
CA ASN A 140 19.18 -5.35 2.90
C ASN A 140 18.27 -6.57 3.11
N ARG A 141 18.81 -7.62 3.75
CA ARG A 141 18.13 -8.90 4.00
C ARG A 141 16.74 -8.72 4.63
N GLY A 142 16.60 -7.84 5.62
CA GLY A 142 15.31 -7.61 6.30
C GLY A 142 14.27 -6.97 5.37
N SER A 143 14.69 -5.98 4.58
CA SER A 143 13.81 -5.32 3.61
C SER A 143 13.43 -6.25 2.45
N LEU A 144 14.38 -7.04 1.96
CA LEU A 144 14.17 -8.01 0.88
C LEU A 144 13.09 -9.03 1.25
N LEU A 145 13.15 -9.61 2.46
CA LEU A 145 12.13 -10.58 2.89
C LEU A 145 10.73 -9.96 2.98
N VAL A 146 10.61 -8.73 3.51
CA VAL A 146 9.31 -8.03 3.54
C VAL A 146 8.79 -7.77 2.12
N ILE A 147 9.67 -7.36 1.21
CA ILE A 147 9.33 -7.13 -0.19
C ILE A 147 8.89 -8.43 -0.87
N LEU A 148 9.58 -9.55 -0.65
CA LEU A 148 9.22 -10.85 -1.21
C LEU A 148 7.86 -11.35 -0.70
N ILE A 149 7.60 -11.25 0.61
CA ILE A 149 6.28 -11.60 1.19
C ILE A 149 5.18 -10.75 0.53
N THR A 150 5.42 -9.45 0.39
CA THR A 150 4.49 -8.51 -0.25
C THR A 150 4.26 -8.84 -1.72
N ALA A 151 5.33 -9.15 -2.46
CA ALA A 151 5.30 -9.44 -3.88
C ALA A 151 4.57 -10.75 -4.21
N ILE A 152 4.77 -11.79 -3.39
CA ILE A 152 4.07 -13.07 -3.53
C ILE A 152 2.56 -12.88 -3.30
N ASN A 153 2.17 -12.24 -2.18
CA ASN A 153 0.76 -12.02 -1.86
C ASN A 153 0.06 -11.18 -2.94
N TYR A 154 0.74 -10.17 -3.49
CA TYR A 154 0.17 -9.34 -4.53
C TYR A 154 0.07 -10.04 -5.88
N ALA A 155 1.08 -10.83 -6.25
CA ALA A 155 1.04 -11.57 -7.50
C ALA A 155 -0.16 -12.51 -7.56
N VAL A 156 -0.40 -13.23 -6.47
CA VAL A 156 -1.55 -14.12 -6.35
C VAL A 156 -2.87 -13.34 -6.28
N LYS A 157 -2.94 -12.23 -5.53
CA LYS A 157 -4.14 -11.36 -5.51
C LYS A 157 -4.47 -10.82 -6.90
N ALA A 158 -3.47 -10.39 -7.65
CA ALA A 158 -3.64 -9.86 -9.01
C ALA A 158 -4.13 -10.93 -9.99
N ALA A 159 -3.54 -12.14 -9.93
CA ALA A 159 -4.01 -13.28 -10.72
C ALA A 159 -5.46 -13.66 -10.38
N LEU A 160 -5.81 -13.72 -9.09
CA LEU A 160 -7.17 -14.00 -8.64
C LEU A 160 -8.17 -12.95 -9.16
N GLN A 161 -7.85 -11.65 -9.01
CA GLN A 161 -8.71 -10.56 -9.51
C GLN A 161 -8.84 -10.56 -11.04
N THR A 162 -7.79 -10.91 -11.77
CA THR A 162 -7.84 -10.95 -13.25
C THR A 162 -8.65 -12.14 -13.76
N SER A 163 -8.72 -13.24 -13.01
CA SER A 163 -9.55 -14.39 -13.39
C SER A 163 -11.04 -14.18 -13.16
N LEU A 164 -11.40 -13.24 -12.28
CA LEU A 164 -12.70 -13.22 -11.62
C LEU A 164 -13.84 -12.81 -12.56
N ASP A 165 -13.67 -11.78 -13.37
CA ASP A 165 -14.66 -11.40 -14.39
C ASP A 165 -14.83 -12.47 -15.46
N ALA A 166 -13.74 -12.92 -16.08
CA ALA A 166 -13.76 -13.90 -17.17
C ALA A 166 -14.43 -15.22 -16.74
N GLN A 167 -13.99 -15.79 -15.61
CA GLN A 167 -14.56 -17.05 -15.11
C GLN A 167 -16.01 -16.88 -14.69
N CYS A 168 -16.40 -15.72 -14.16
CA CYS A 168 -17.79 -15.50 -13.75
C CYS A 168 -18.74 -15.35 -14.93
N VAL A 169 -18.30 -14.68 -16.00
CA VAL A 169 -19.09 -14.56 -17.23
C VAL A 169 -19.22 -15.93 -17.89
N ASP A 170 -18.13 -16.69 -18.00
CA ASP A 170 -18.12 -17.98 -18.69
C ASP A 170 -18.87 -19.09 -17.93
N ILE A 171 -18.67 -19.20 -16.61
CA ILE A 171 -19.22 -20.30 -15.80
C ILE A 171 -20.64 -19.99 -15.30
N TYR A 172 -20.90 -18.75 -14.89
CA TYR A 172 -22.16 -18.35 -14.26
C TYR A 172 -23.07 -17.51 -15.18
N GLY A 173 -22.64 -17.16 -16.39
CA GLY A 173 -23.46 -16.43 -17.37
C GLY A 173 -23.83 -15.01 -16.93
N LEU A 174 -22.96 -14.35 -16.14
CA LEU A 174 -23.24 -13.02 -15.60
C LEU A 174 -23.22 -11.93 -16.70
N ASN A 175 -24.07 -10.92 -16.54
CA ASN A 175 -24.00 -9.72 -17.38
C ASN A 175 -22.82 -8.80 -16.98
N TYR A 176 -22.48 -7.80 -17.81
CA TYR A 176 -21.32 -6.93 -17.59
C TYR A 176 -21.36 -6.16 -16.25
N ILE A 177 -22.53 -5.70 -15.81
CA ILE A 177 -22.67 -5.02 -14.51
C ILE A 177 -22.47 -6.01 -13.36
N GLN A 178 -23.07 -7.20 -13.44
CA GLN A 178 -22.92 -8.27 -12.46
C GLN A 178 -21.47 -8.72 -12.36
N ALA A 179 -20.76 -8.88 -13.48
CA ALA A 179 -19.33 -9.18 -13.49
C ALA A 179 -18.51 -8.12 -12.72
N GLY A 180 -18.87 -6.83 -12.87
CA GLY A 180 -18.29 -5.75 -12.06
C GLY A 180 -18.62 -5.85 -10.57
N LEU A 181 -19.85 -6.24 -10.21
CA LEU A 181 -20.30 -6.36 -8.82
C LEU A 181 -19.58 -7.47 -8.03
N VAL A 182 -19.08 -8.51 -8.69
CA VAL A 182 -18.34 -9.62 -8.05
C VAL A 182 -17.02 -9.13 -7.41
N TYR A 183 -16.48 -7.97 -7.81
CA TYR A 183 -15.29 -7.37 -7.18
C TYR A 183 -15.58 -6.68 -5.84
N LEU A 184 -16.83 -6.31 -5.55
CA LEU A 184 -17.20 -5.54 -4.36
C LEU A 184 -16.83 -6.26 -3.05
N PRO A 185 -17.12 -7.56 -2.85
CA PRO A 185 -16.74 -8.25 -1.62
C PRO A 185 -15.23 -8.19 -1.36
N SER A 186 -14.39 -8.34 -2.39
CA SER A 186 -12.93 -8.23 -2.24
C SER A 186 -12.51 -6.84 -1.76
N GLY A 187 -13.08 -5.77 -2.35
CA GLY A 187 -12.73 -4.39 -1.99
C GLY A 187 -13.27 -3.96 -0.63
N VAL A 188 -14.50 -4.37 -0.28
CA VAL A 188 -15.08 -4.10 1.05
C VAL A 188 -14.31 -4.85 2.12
N GLY A 189 -14.05 -6.15 1.93
CA GLY A 189 -13.28 -6.96 2.86
C GLY A 189 -11.84 -6.46 3.01
N GLY A 190 -11.16 -6.21 1.89
CA GLY A 190 -9.80 -5.64 1.90
C GLY A 190 -9.74 -4.27 2.57
N GLY A 191 -10.76 -3.44 2.30
CA GLY A 191 -10.87 -2.12 2.88
C GLY A 191 -10.97 -2.16 4.41
N PHE A 192 -11.98 -2.85 4.94
CA PHE A 192 -12.15 -2.99 6.39
C PHE A 192 -11.03 -3.81 7.03
N GLY A 193 -10.49 -4.80 6.32
CA GLY A 193 -9.36 -5.62 6.75
C GLY A 193 -8.09 -4.80 6.96
N SER A 194 -7.75 -3.92 6.03
CA SER A 194 -6.59 -3.03 6.15
C SER A 194 -6.78 -1.96 7.24
N TYR A 195 -7.97 -1.38 7.35
CA TYR A 195 -8.29 -0.46 8.45
C TYR A 195 -8.14 -1.12 9.83
N GLY A 196 -8.74 -2.30 10.00
CA GLY A 196 -8.63 -3.09 11.23
C GLY A 196 -7.20 -3.52 11.52
N ALA A 197 -6.46 -3.97 10.51
CA ALA A 197 -5.06 -4.35 10.62
C ALA A 197 -4.18 -3.17 11.04
N GLY A 198 -4.43 -1.97 10.52
CA GLY A 198 -3.70 -0.76 10.90
C GLY A 198 -3.84 -0.46 12.40
N LYS A 199 -5.08 -0.47 12.90
CA LYS A 199 -5.38 -0.31 14.34
C LYS A 199 -4.75 -1.44 15.18
N PHE A 200 -4.81 -2.67 14.70
CA PHE A 200 -4.24 -3.84 15.37
C PHE A 200 -2.72 -3.76 15.48
N VAL A 201 -2.05 -3.31 14.42
CA VAL A 201 -0.59 -3.10 14.39
C VAL A 201 -0.16 -2.03 15.39
N ASP A 202 -0.87 -0.91 15.47
CA ASP A 202 -0.58 0.16 16.43
C ASP A 202 -0.88 -0.25 17.88
N TRP A 203 -1.96 -0.99 18.10
CA TRP A 203 -2.29 -1.54 19.41
C TRP A 203 -1.23 -2.55 19.88
N ASN A 204 -0.81 -3.46 19.01
CA ASN A 204 0.26 -4.41 19.33
C ASN A 204 1.59 -3.71 19.64
N TYR A 205 1.93 -2.67 18.88
CA TYR A 205 3.14 -1.88 19.10
C TYR A 205 3.13 -1.23 20.49
N ARG A 206 2.05 -0.50 20.83
CA ARG A 206 1.89 0.14 22.15
C ARG A 206 1.95 -0.87 23.29
N ARG A 207 1.26 -2.01 23.13
CA ARG A 207 1.26 -3.08 24.14
C ARG A 207 2.63 -3.71 24.36
N THR A 208 3.44 -3.84 23.31
CA THR A 208 4.82 -4.33 23.46
C THR A 208 5.70 -3.33 24.20
N VAL A 209 5.59 -2.04 23.87
CA VAL A 209 6.32 -0.97 24.56
C VAL A 209 5.96 -0.92 26.05
N GLU A 210 4.67 -0.99 26.39
CA GLU A 210 4.20 -1.01 27.78
C GLU A 210 4.74 -2.22 28.56
N ARG A 211 4.75 -3.41 27.93
CA ARG A 211 5.29 -4.63 28.55
C ARG A 211 6.78 -4.50 28.86
N LEU A 212 7.56 -4.05 27.88
CA LEU A 212 9.01 -3.88 28.05
C LEU A 212 9.34 -2.77 29.05
N SER A 213 8.56 -1.68 29.07
CA SER A 213 8.72 -0.60 30.04
C SER A 213 8.47 -1.08 31.47
N LYS A 214 7.44 -1.91 31.67
CA LYS A 214 7.17 -2.52 32.98
C LYS A 214 8.29 -3.47 33.44
N THR A 215 8.91 -4.20 32.52
CA THR A 215 10.02 -5.10 32.85
C THR A 215 11.29 -4.35 33.24
N GLN A 216 11.55 -3.19 32.63
CA GLN A 216 12.73 -2.38 32.92
C GLN A 216 12.55 -1.38 34.07
N GLY A 217 11.30 -1.14 34.51
CA GLY A 217 10.99 -0.14 35.54
C GLY A 217 10.98 1.31 35.03
N GLU A 218 11.31 1.53 33.76
CA GLU A 218 11.35 2.84 33.10
C GLU A 218 10.73 2.78 31.71
N LYS A 219 10.48 3.95 31.10
CA LYS A 219 9.89 4.02 29.76
C LYS A 219 10.88 3.47 28.73
N TYR A 220 10.52 2.34 28.10
CA TYR A 220 11.37 1.66 27.13
C TYR A 220 11.68 2.57 25.92
N ASP A 221 12.97 2.68 25.57
CA ASP A 221 13.37 3.43 24.39
C ASP A 221 12.97 2.69 23.10
N LYS A 222 12.02 3.29 22.38
CA LYS A 222 11.50 2.78 21.10
C LYS A 222 12.55 2.74 20.00
N LYS A 223 13.64 3.50 20.12
CA LYS A 223 14.76 3.52 19.18
C LYS A 223 15.82 2.49 19.50
N SER A 224 15.68 1.75 20.62
CA SER A 224 16.65 0.72 20.98
C SER A 224 16.77 -0.34 19.88
N PRO A 225 18.00 -0.72 19.47
CA PRO A 225 18.21 -1.81 18.52
C PRO A 225 17.72 -3.16 19.02
N ASP A 226 17.48 -3.31 20.33
CA ASP A 226 16.93 -4.52 20.94
C ASP A 226 15.42 -4.66 20.75
N PHE A 227 14.73 -3.60 20.36
CA PHE A 227 13.28 -3.62 20.26
C PHE A 227 12.82 -4.66 19.22
N PRO A 228 11.98 -5.65 19.56
CA PRO A 228 11.57 -6.72 18.64
C PRO A 228 10.52 -6.22 17.62
N LEU A 229 10.96 -5.34 16.72
CA LEU A 229 10.12 -4.63 15.76
C LEU A 229 9.42 -5.59 14.80
N GLU A 230 10.19 -6.48 14.16
CA GLU A 230 9.71 -7.42 13.15
C GLU A 230 8.65 -8.35 13.74
N LYS A 231 8.92 -8.90 14.94
CA LYS A 231 7.99 -9.76 15.66
C LYS A 231 6.71 -9.03 16.06
N THR A 232 6.83 -7.76 16.45
CA THR A 232 5.68 -6.97 16.89
C THR A 232 4.80 -6.57 15.71
N ARG A 233 5.38 -6.14 14.59
CA ARG A 233 4.65 -5.70 13.40
C ARG A 233 4.06 -6.85 12.60
N LEU A 234 4.71 -8.02 12.56
CA LEU A 234 4.22 -9.21 11.85
C LEU A 234 3.35 -10.13 12.71
N ARG A 235 2.92 -9.68 13.90
CA ARG A 235 2.03 -10.47 14.73
C ARG A 235 0.71 -10.72 13.99
N GLY A 236 0.32 -11.99 13.85
CA GLY A 236 -0.88 -12.39 13.12
C GLY A 236 -0.66 -12.77 11.66
N VAL A 237 0.53 -12.54 11.09
CA VAL A 237 0.82 -12.86 9.67
C VAL A 237 0.53 -14.32 9.31
N TYR A 238 0.80 -15.27 10.22
CA TYR A 238 0.52 -16.69 9.98
C TYR A 238 -0.97 -17.01 9.84
N VAL A 239 -1.80 -16.37 10.66
CA VAL A 239 -3.26 -16.54 10.59
C VAL A 239 -3.77 -15.95 9.29
N LEU A 240 -3.31 -14.75 8.93
CA LEU A 240 -3.68 -14.09 7.66
C LEU A 240 -3.23 -14.91 6.45
N SER A 241 -2.03 -15.46 6.44
CA SER A 241 -1.55 -16.35 5.38
C SER A 241 -2.39 -17.63 5.30
N ALA A 242 -2.70 -18.26 6.43
CA ALA A 242 -3.55 -19.47 6.45
C ALA A 242 -4.95 -19.19 5.92
N THR A 243 -5.59 -18.08 6.34
CA THR A 243 -6.90 -17.65 5.82
C THR A 243 -6.84 -17.39 4.31
N THR A 244 -5.74 -16.79 3.82
CA THR A 244 -5.55 -16.54 2.39
C THR A 244 -5.42 -17.86 1.61
N VAL A 245 -4.61 -18.81 2.10
CA VAL A 245 -4.44 -20.13 1.48
C VAL A 245 -5.77 -20.89 1.41
N LEU A 246 -6.49 -20.97 2.53
CA LEU A 246 -7.79 -21.64 2.59
C LEU A 246 -8.82 -20.98 1.67
N GLY A 247 -8.84 -19.64 1.64
CA GLY A 247 -9.76 -18.90 0.79
C GLY A 247 -9.48 -19.09 -0.71
N ILE A 248 -8.21 -19.14 -1.13
CA ILE A 248 -7.84 -19.41 -2.52
C ILE A 248 -8.22 -20.83 -2.94
N ILE A 249 -7.96 -21.82 -2.07
CA ILE A 249 -8.37 -23.21 -2.33
C ILE A 249 -9.89 -23.29 -2.45
N GLY A 250 -10.62 -22.68 -1.51
CA GLY A 250 -12.09 -22.62 -1.54
C GLY A 250 -12.63 -21.96 -2.81
N TYR A 251 -12.00 -20.88 -3.28
CA TYR A 251 -12.33 -20.22 -4.54
C TYR A 251 -12.15 -21.16 -5.74
N GLY A 252 -11.00 -21.83 -5.84
CA GLY A 252 -10.73 -22.76 -6.94
C GLY A 252 -11.67 -23.97 -6.97
N LEU A 253 -12.04 -24.50 -5.79
CA LEU A 253 -13.01 -25.59 -5.67
C LEU A 253 -14.42 -25.13 -6.06
N ALA A 254 -14.83 -23.93 -5.66
CA ALA A 254 -16.13 -23.37 -6.03
C ALA A 254 -16.27 -23.26 -7.56
N LEU A 255 -15.22 -22.82 -8.26
CA LEU A 255 -15.20 -22.77 -9.72
C LEU A 255 -15.26 -24.15 -10.36
N LYS A 256 -14.45 -25.11 -9.89
CA LYS A 256 -14.40 -26.47 -10.46
C LYS A 256 -15.74 -27.21 -10.33
N PHE A 257 -16.35 -27.16 -9.16
CA PHE A 257 -17.61 -27.85 -8.90
C PHE A 257 -18.84 -27.02 -9.24
N ARG A 258 -18.66 -25.81 -9.78
CA ARG A 258 -19.73 -24.86 -10.12
C ARG A 258 -20.71 -24.66 -8.96
N TRP A 259 -20.16 -24.52 -7.76
CA TRP A 259 -20.97 -24.23 -6.57
C TRP A 259 -21.65 -22.87 -6.70
N HIS A 260 -22.66 -22.62 -5.86
CA HIS A 260 -23.37 -21.35 -5.86
C HIS A 260 -22.39 -20.17 -5.74
N ILE A 261 -22.61 -19.12 -6.56
CA ILE A 261 -21.72 -17.94 -6.66
C ILE A 261 -21.38 -17.31 -5.30
N ALA A 262 -22.30 -17.38 -4.34
CA ALA A 262 -22.08 -16.90 -2.98
C ALA A 262 -20.84 -17.50 -2.30
N VAL A 263 -20.53 -18.79 -2.54
CA VAL A 263 -19.35 -19.44 -1.94
C VAL A 263 -18.07 -18.76 -2.44
N MET A 264 -17.98 -18.53 -3.74
CA MET A 264 -16.86 -17.83 -4.36
C MET A 264 -16.74 -16.39 -3.84
N LEU A 265 -17.85 -15.66 -3.68
CA LEU A 265 -17.85 -14.31 -3.12
C LEU A 265 -17.38 -14.26 -1.66
N ILE A 266 -17.77 -15.24 -0.83
CA ILE A 266 -17.32 -15.34 0.56
C ILE A 266 -15.82 -15.64 0.61
N MET A 267 -15.33 -16.56 -0.22
CA MET A 267 -13.90 -16.83 -0.32
C MET A 267 -13.11 -15.60 -0.80
N GLN A 268 -13.69 -14.81 -1.71
CA GLN A 268 -13.12 -13.56 -2.19
C GLN A 268 -13.07 -12.48 -1.10
N LEU A 269 -14.11 -12.40 -0.26
CA LEU A 269 -14.15 -11.50 0.91
C LEU A 269 -13.06 -11.87 1.92
N LEU A 270 -12.92 -13.16 2.25
CA LEU A 270 -11.93 -13.65 3.22
C LEU A 270 -10.50 -13.42 2.71
N THR A 271 -10.21 -13.79 1.46
CA THR A 271 -8.90 -13.58 0.84
C THR A 271 -8.57 -12.09 0.69
N GLY A 272 -9.53 -11.27 0.26
CA GLY A 272 -9.38 -9.82 0.17
C GLY A 272 -9.02 -9.19 1.51
N THR A 273 -9.76 -9.55 2.56
CA THR A 273 -9.50 -9.09 3.94
C THR A 273 -8.11 -9.49 4.43
N ALA A 274 -7.76 -10.77 4.29
CA ALA A 274 -6.50 -11.31 4.79
C ALA A 274 -5.28 -10.76 4.04
N THR A 275 -5.36 -10.64 2.72
CA THR A 275 -4.28 -10.06 1.91
C THR A 275 -4.08 -8.57 2.17
N ALA A 276 -5.16 -7.79 2.30
CA ALA A 276 -5.09 -6.36 2.63
C ALA A 276 -4.50 -6.11 4.03
N ALA A 277 -4.87 -6.94 5.01
CA ALA A 277 -4.25 -6.91 6.32
C ALA A 277 -2.74 -7.21 6.23
N THR A 278 -2.34 -8.25 5.49
CA THR A 278 -0.92 -8.57 5.26
C THR A 278 -0.16 -7.41 4.60
N PHE A 279 -0.75 -6.73 3.62
CA PHE A 279 -0.16 -5.51 3.03
C PHE A 279 0.04 -4.39 4.05
N THR A 280 -0.90 -4.23 4.97
CA THR A 280 -0.81 -3.21 6.03
C THR A 280 0.35 -3.53 6.97
N LEU A 281 0.49 -4.78 7.40
CA LEU A 281 1.57 -5.25 8.27
C LEU A 281 2.94 -5.09 7.60
N CYS A 282 3.09 -5.61 6.39
CA CYS A 282 4.36 -5.56 5.64
C CYS A 282 4.71 -4.14 5.19
N GLY A 283 3.74 -3.35 4.73
CA GLY A 283 3.94 -1.96 4.30
C GLY A 283 4.38 -1.06 5.46
N THR A 284 3.79 -1.26 6.65
CA THR A 284 4.21 -0.54 7.87
C THR A 284 5.62 -0.95 8.28
N LEU A 285 5.92 -2.26 8.32
CA LEU A 285 7.25 -2.75 8.68
C LEU A 285 8.34 -2.27 7.70
N LEU A 286 8.08 -2.32 6.40
CA LEU A 286 9.05 -1.86 5.38
C LEU A 286 9.39 -0.38 5.55
N THR A 287 8.38 0.42 5.90
CA THR A 287 8.54 1.85 6.17
C THR A 287 9.35 2.08 7.46
N ASP A 288 9.08 1.31 8.51
CA ASP A 288 9.82 1.39 9.77
C ASP A 288 11.29 0.95 9.61
N LEU A 289 11.57 -0.08 8.80
CA LEU A 289 12.94 -0.55 8.51
C LEU A 289 13.75 0.44 7.66
N ASN A 290 13.10 1.35 6.92
CA ASN A 290 13.76 2.28 6.01
C ASN A 290 13.33 3.73 6.28
N MET A 291 13.32 4.16 7.54
CA MET A 291 12.73 5.45 7.92
C MET A 291 13.33 6.66 7.17
N ASN A 292 14.64 6.64 6.89
CA ASN A 292 15.34 7.71 6.15
C ASN A 292 15.12 7.67 4.63
N ARG A 293 14.63 6.54 4.09
CA ARG A 293 14.47 6.29 2.65
C ARG A 293 13.18 5.51 2.34
N SER A 294 12.10 5.84 3.05
CA SER A 294 10.84 5.09 3.02
C SER A 294 10.21 5.06 1.63
N ALA A 295 10.17 6.22 0.95
CA ALA A 295 9.67 6.32 -0.42
C ALA A 295 10.47 5.43 -1.39
N THR A 296 11.80 5.41 -1.26
CA THR A 296 12.69 4.56 -2.07
C THR A 296 12.47 3.07 -1.80
N ALA A 297 12.27 2.69 -0.54
CA ALA A 297 11.96 1.31 -0.17
C ALA A 297 10.60 0.86 -0.71
N GLN A 298 9.60 1.73 -0.64
CA GLN A 298 8.28 1.46 -1.23
C GLN A 298 8.32 1.43 -2.76
N ALA A 299 9.20 2.21 -3.40
CA ALA A 299 9.44 2.11 -4.84
C ALA A 299 10.06 0.76 -5.22
N ALA A 300 11.06 0.29 -4.47
CA ALA A 300 11.63 -1.05 -4.66
C ALA A 300 10.58 -2.15 -4.50
N SER A 301 9.75 -2.04 -3.45
CA SER A 301 8.64 -2.97 -3.20
C SER A 301 7.66 -2.99 -4.36
N ASN A 302 7.23 -1.81 -4.84
CA ASN A 302 6.32 -1.70 -5.97
C ASN A 302 6.90 -2.32 -7.25
N LEU A 303 8.19 -2.14 -7.53
CA LEU A 303 8.83 -2.72 -8.71
C LEU A 303 8.78 -4.25 -8.68
N VAL A 304 9.28 -4.88 -7.60
CA VAL A 304 9.29 -6.34 -7.47
C VAL A 304 7.87 -6.90 -7.49
N ARG A 305 6.97 -6.24 -6.77
CA ARG A 305 5.55 -6.59 -6.66
C ARG A 305 4.81 -6.53 -8.00
N CYS A 306 5.06 -5.50 -8.81
CA CYS A 306 4.41 -5.37 -10.11
C CYS A 306 4.98 -6.36 -11.13
N LEU A 307 6.30 -6.62 -11.12
CA LEU A 307 6.92 -7.64 -11.96
C LEU A 307 6.39 -9.04 -11.63
N SER A 308 6.26 -9.37 -10.35
CA SER A 308 5.70 -10.66 -9.92
C SER A 308 4.22 -10.79 -10.31
N ALA A 309 3.42 -9.73 -10.18
CA ALA A 309 2.03 -9.74 -10.63
C ALA A 309 1.89 -9.88 -12.15
N GLY A 310 2.69 -9.17 -12.94
CA GLY A 310 2.71 -9.33 -14.39
C GLY A 310 3.02 -10.76 -14.81
N GLY A 311 4.03 -11.38 -14.19
CA GLY A 311 4.37 -12.79 -14.42
C GLY A 311 3.24 -13.76 -14.02
N ALA A 312 2.65 -13.56 -12.85
CA ALA A 312 1.54 -14.42 -12.38
C ALA A 312 0.31 -14.31 -13.28
N VAL A 313 -0.06 -13.10 -13.71
CA VAL A 313 -1.18 -12.86 -14.63
C VAL A 313 -0.90 -13.42 -16.03
N ALA A 314 0.33 -13.30 -16.54
CA ALA A 314 0.69 -13.83 -17.86
C ALA A 314 0.57 -15.37 -17.94
N ILE A 315 0.89 -16.08 -16.85
CA ILE A 315 0.86 -17.54 -16.78
C ILE A 315 -0.55 -18.06 -16.41
N LEU A 316 -1.44 -17.21 -15.91
CA LEU A 316 -2.76 -17.54 -15.40
C LEU A 316 -3.63 -18.31 -16.41
N GLN A 317 -3.83 -17.75 -17.61
CA GLN A 317 -4.67 -18.36 -18.65
C GLN A 317 -4.14 -19.74 -19.08
N PRO A 318 -2.86 -19.89 -19.48
CA PRO A 318 -2.28 -21.20 -19.77
C PRO A 318 -2.43 -22.22 -18.63
N MET A 319 -2.30 -21.78 -17.36
CA MET A 319 -2.47 -22.69 -16.23
C MET A 319 -3.92 -23.16 -16.05
N ILE A 320 -4.89 -22.26 -16.24
CA ILE A 320 -6.31 -22.61 -16.15
C ILE A 320 -6.67 -23.62 -17.24
N GLU A 321 -6.19 -23.42 -18.46
CA GLU A 321 -6.46 -24.32 -19.59
C GLU A 321 -5.85 -25.71 -19.42
N ASN A 322 -4.60 -25.80 -18.93
CA ASN A 322 -3.88 -27.08 -18.83
C ASN A 322 -4.18 -27.87 -17.55
N VAL A 323 -4.35 -27.21 -16.41
CA VAL A 323 -4.48 -27.86 -15.08
C VAL A 323 -5.89 -27.69 -14.49
N GLY A 324 -6.72 -26.87 -15.13
CA GLY A 324 -8.04 -26.50 -14.65
C GLY A 324 -8.02 -25.43 -13.54
N PRO A 325 -9.16 -24.76 -13.27
CA PRO A 325 -9.25 -23.68 -12.28
C PRO A 325 -8.79 -24.10 -10.87
N ALA A 326 -9.26 -25.24 -10.35
CA ALA A 326 -8.89 -25.68 -9.01
C ALA A 326 -7.40 -25.99 -8.88
N GLY A 327 -6.78 -26.60 -9.91
CA GLY A 327 -5.35 -26.90 -9.91
C GLY A 327 -4.51 -25.62 -9.95
N CYS A 328 -4.89 -24.66 -10.81
CA CYS A 328 -4.25 -23.36 -10.89
C CYS A 328 -4.25 -22.62 -9.53
N PHE A 329 -5.42 -22.51 -8.88
CA PHE A 329 -5.52 -21.84 -7.58
C PHE A 329 -4.86 -22.63 -6.43
N ALA A 330 -4.84 -23.96 -6.48
CA ALA A 330 -4.07 -24.76 -5.52
C ALA A 330 -2.55 -24.48 -5.62
N ILE A 331 -2.03 -24.28 -6.84
CA ILE A 331 -0.62 -23.90 -7.04
C ILE A 331 -0.35 -22.51 -6.46
N TYR A 332 -1.21 -21.52 -6.72
CA TYR A 332 -1.07 -20.19 -6.11
C TYR A 332 -1.17 -20.22 -4.58
N ALA A 333 -2.07 -21.02 -4.02
CA ALA A 333 -2.17 -21.22 -2.58
C ALA A 333 -0.87 -21.83 -2.01
N SER A 334 -0.26 -22.77 -2.73
CA SER A 334 1.02 -23.39 -2.37
C SER A 334 2.16 -22.37 -2.38
N ILE A 335 2.19 -21.43 -3.33
CA ILE A 335 3.18 -20.35 -3.38
C ILE A 335 3.07 -19.44 -2.14
N ILE A 336 1.85 -19.09 -1.70
CA ILE A 336 1.66 -18.31 -0.47
C ILE A 336 2.09 -19.10 0.76
N PHE A 337 1.74 -20.39 0.81
CA PHE A 337 2.13 -21.28 1.90
C PHE A 337 3.67 -21.37 2.03
N LEU A 338 4.37 -21.51 0.90
CA LEU A 338 5.84 -21.50 0.84
C LEU A 338 6.46 -20.13 1.17
N GLY A 339 5.67 -19.06 1.18
CA GLY A 339 6.07 -17.74 1.68
C GLY A 339 6.06 -17.62 3.21
N ILE A 340 5.37 -18.51 3.95
CA ILE A 340 5.29 -18.47 5.42
C ILE A 340 6.67 -18.59 6.10
N PRO A 341 7.59 -19.48 5.67
CA PRO A 341 8.94 -19.54 6.20
C PRO A 341 9.70 -18.21 6.12
N LEU A 342 9.46 -17.38 5.09
CA LEU A 342 10.12 -16.08 4.96
C LEU A 342 9.74 -15.15 6.13
N ALA A 343 8.46 -15.15 6.52
CA ALA A 343 7.98 -14.39 7.67
C ALA A 343 8.59 -14.92 8.99
N TRP A 344 8.74 -16.24 9.11
CA TRP A 344 9.36 -16.86 10.27
C TRP A 344 10.85 -16.49 10.42
N VAL A 345 11.62 -16.60 9.33
CA VAL A 345 13.02 -16.19 9.30
C VAL A 345 13.16 -14.72 9.71
N LEU A 346 12.32 -13.85 9.16
CA LEU A 346 12.33 -12.42 9.47
C LEU A 346 12.03 -12.13 10.94
N GLN A 347 11.05 -12.83 11.53
CA GLN A 347 10.73 -12.68 12.96
C GLN A 347 11.83 -13.21 13.89
N ARG A 348 12.58 -14.23 13.46
CA ARG A 348 13.63 -14.86 14.27
C ARG A 348 14.97 -14.11 14.20
N TYR A 349 15.37 -13.68 13.01
CA TYR A 349 16.69 -13.10 12.75
C TYR A 349 16.69 -11.59 12.48
N GLY A 350 15.52 -10.96 12.31
CA GLY A 350 15.41 -9.54 11.97
C GLY A 350 16.16 -8.60 12.92
N VAL A 351 15.96 -8.80 14.24
CA VAL A 351 16.65 -8.01 15.28
C VAL A 351 18.18 -8.15 15.18
N ALA A 352 18.68 -9.36 14.96
CA ALA A 352 20.12 -9.61 14.83
C ALA A 352 20.71 -8.94 13.59
N TRP A 353 19.98 -8.95 12.46
CA TRP A 353 20.42 -8.28 11.24
C TRP A 353 20.43 -6.76 11.37
N ARG A 354 19.45 -6.17 12.07
CA ARG A 354 19.42 -4.73 12.32
C ARG A 354 20.58 -4.30 13.22
N LYS A 355 20.86 -5.05 14.29
CA LYS A 355 22.04 -4.81 15.14
C LYS A 355 23.34 -4.85 14.33
N GLY A 356 23.50 -5.84 13.46
CA GLY A 356 24.68 -5.94 12.60
C GLY A 356 24.83 -4.77 11.61
N GLN A 357 23.74 -4.12 11.22
CA GLN A 357 23.76 -2.94 10.35
C GLN A 357 24.15 -1.67 11.11
N GLU A 358 23.69 -1.50 12.35
CA GLU A 358 24.08 -0.37 13.19
C GLU A 358 25.54 -0.46 13.65
N LEU A 359 26.08 -1.67 13.83
CA LEU A 359 27.50 -1.86 14.15
C LEU A 359 28.44 -1.65 12.94
N ALA A 360 27.91 -1.75 11.72
CA ALA A 360 28.68 -1.59 10.48
C ALA A 360 28.58 -0.19 9.87
N ALA A 361 27.69 0.67 10.39
CA ALA A 361 27.46 2.06 9.97
C ALA A 361 28.19 3.02 10.92
#